data_AF-A0A951Z2Q8-F1
#
_entry.id   AF-A0A951Z2Q8-F1
#
_cell.length_a   1.000
_cell.length_b   1.000
_cell.length_c   1.000
_cell.angle_alpha   90.00
_cell.angle_beta   90.00
_cell.angle_gamma   90.00
#
_symmetry.space_group_name_H-M   'P 1'
#
loop_
_entity.id
_entity.type
_entity.pdbx_description
1 polymer ?
#
loop_
_entity_poly.entity_id
_entity_poly.type
_entity_poly.pdbx_seq_one_letter_code
_entity_poly.pdbx_strand_id
1 'polypeptide(L)'
;SIASVRGFYEQLALEELGHKITVPARPEPPTEQEMEAARQHPGLARALHAIGIGLRSEGVREWNYSTNLATPGGMGERQLLAAAQLACQREVWDRCINTSERTATAFDAEQRFPMPHRDAVVRRSQEIGLDPAYVYGLIRQESRFITDARSHVGASGLMQVMPATARWTARKIGMANFTTDKLNERDTNIAIGTGYLKLVLDDFDGSMPLAAAAYNAGPRRSRTWRNGPVMDAAAWAENVPFNETRDYVKKVLANTTMYAAILTGRPQSLKARLGSVGPRDARLPEANTELP
;
A
#
# COMPACT_ATOMS: atom_id res chain seq x y z
N SER A 1 11.40 -5.89 -18.52
CA SER A 1 12.61 -6.36 -17.82
C SER A 1 12.18 -7.15 -16.60
N ILE A 2 12.84 -8.27 -16.31
CA ILE A 2 12.63 -9.05 -15.08
C ILE A 2 13.29 -8.41 -13.85
N ALA A 3 14.18 -7.42 -14.04
CA ALA A 3 14.76 -6.58 -12.99
C ALA A 3 14.27 -5.14 -13.14
N SER A 4 13.57 -4.63 -12.13
CA SER A 4 12.95 -3.29 -12.13
C SER A 4 12.43 -2.93 -10.74
N VAL A 5 12.05 -1.67 -10.54
CA VAL A 5 11.46 -1.21 -9.26
C VAL A 5 9.97 -1.53 -9.11
N ARG A 6 9.34 -2.15 -10.13
CA ARG A 6 7.86 -2.24 -10.26
C ARG A 6 7.21 -3.24 -9.31
N GLY A 7 7.90 -4.31 -8.94
CA GLY A 7 7.33 -5.36 -8.11
C GLY A 7 8.39 -6.07 -7.26
N PHE A 8 7.92 -6.97 -6.41
CA PHE A 8 8.74 -7.62 -5.39
C PHE A 8 9.92 -8.40 -5.97
N TYR A 9 9.64 -9.28 -6.92
CA TYR A 9 10.68 -10.08 -7.56
C TYR A 9 11.57 -9.27 -8.46
N GLU A 10 11.00 -8.28 -9.15
CA GLU A 10 11.79 -7.40 -10.00
C GLU A 10 12.79 -6.57 -9.17
N GLN A 11 12.41 -6.17 -7.96
CA GLN A 11 13.29 -5.46 -7.03
C GLN A 11 14.39 -6.40 -6.49
N LEU A 12 14.06 -7.63 -6.14
CA LEU A 12 15.06 -8.63 -5.73
C LEU A 12 16.05 -8.93 -6.86
N ALA A 13 15.56 -9.15 -8.08
CA ALA A 13 16.39 -9.37 -9.25
C ALA A 13 17.29 -8.16 -9.56
N LEU A 14 16.79 -6.94 -9.34
CA LEU A 14 17.58 -5.72 -9.45
C LEU A 14 18.75 -5.71 -8.45
N GLU A 15 18.51 -6.14 -7.21
CA GLU A 15 19.55 -6.27 -6.19
C GLU A 15 20.55 -7.40 -6.47
N GLU A 16 20.13 -8.51 -7.09
CA GLU A 16 21.08 -9.55 -7.54
C GLU A 16 22.04 -9.03 -8.62
N LEU A 17 21.61 -8.06 -9.41
CA LEU A 17 22.46 -7.38 -10.41
C LEU A 17 23.34 -6.29 -9.78
N GLY A 18 23.35 -6.15 -8.46
CA GLY A 18 24.16 -5.15 -7.74
C GLY A 18 23.54 -3.75 -7.69
N HIS A 19 22.27 -3.61 -8.09
CA HIS A 19 21.57 -2.32 -8.09
C HIS A 19 20.59 -2.21 -6.92
N LYS A 20 20.65 -1.07 -6.21
CA LYS A 20 19.65 -0.72 -5.19
C LYS A 20 18.41 -0.11 -5.83
N ILE A 21 17.30 -0.13 -5.10
CA ILE A 21 16.03 0.47 -5.54
C ILE A 21 16.15 1.99 -5.43
N THR A 22 16.07 2.69 -6.55
CA THR A 22 16.02 4.15 -6.64
C THR A 22 14.74 4.60 -7.32
N VAL A 23 14.37 5.86 -7.14
CA VAL A 23 13.23 6.44 -7.87
C VAL A 23 13.63 6.61 -9.34
N PRO A 24 12.94 6.00 -10.31
CA PRO A 24 13.21 6.22 -11.73
C PRO A 24 13.06 7.69 -12.12
N ALA A 25 13.72 8.09 -13.21
CA ALA A 25 13.57 9.43 -13.75
C ALA A 25 12.10 9.70 -14.10
N ARG A 26 11.64 10.91 -13.74
CA ARG A 26 10.27 11.35 -14.04
C ARG A 26 10.09 11.42 -15.56
N PRO A 27 8.99 10.86 -16.11
CA PRO A 27 8.68 11.03 -17.53
C PRO A 27 8.32 12.48 -17.84
N GLU A 28 8.32 12.84 -19.12
CA GLU A 28 7.78 14.14 -19.54
C GLU A 28 6.32 14.27 -19.09
N PRO A 29 5.94 15.38 -18.45
CA PRO A 29 4.58 15.58 -18.00
C PRO A 29 3.59 15.58 -19.18
N PRO A 30 2.32 15.19 -18.97
CA PRO A 30 1.25 15.45 -19.93
C PRO A 30 1.22 16.92 -20.35
N THR A 31 1.17 17.18 -21.65
CA THR A 31 0.97 18.52 -22.22
C THR A 31 -0.44 19.02 -21.90
N GLU A 32 -0.68 20.33 -21.97
CA GLU A 32 -2.03 20.88 -21.78
C GLU A 32 -3.04 20.34 -22.80
N GLN A 33 -2.62 20.04 -24.03
CA GLN A 33 -3.48 19.43 -25.03
C GLN A 33 -3.90 18.00 -24.63
N GLU A 34 -2.96 17.18 -24.14
CA GLU A 34 -3.26 15.83 -23.66
C GLU A 34 -4.14 15.87 -22.40
N MET A 35 -3.90 16.83 -21.51
CA MET A 35 -4.72 17.05 -20.33
C MET A 35 -6.15 17.48 -20.70
N GLU A 36 -6.30 18.38 -21.66
CA GLU A 36 -7.62 18.81 -22.13
C GLU A 36 -8.37 17.66 -22.79
N ALA A 37 -7.69 16.84 -23.61
CA ALA A 37 -8.28 15.64 -24.18
C ALA A 37 -8.77 14.66 -23.09
N ALA A 38 -8.02 14.49 -22.00
CA ALA A 38 -8.44 13.67 -20.86
C ALA A 38 -9.64 14.27 -20.12
N ARG A 39 -9.67 15.60 -19.89
CA ARG A 39 -10.80 16.31 -19.24
C ARG A 39 -12.08 16.20 -20.06
N GLN A 40 -11.97 16.30 -21.38
CA GLN A 40 -13.11 16.22 -22.30
C GLN A 40 -13.52 14.78 -22.63
N HIS A 41 -12.75 13.76 -22.25
CA HIS A 41 -13.07 12.38 -22.58
C HIS A 41 -14.38 11.94 -21.89
N PRO A 42 -15.44 11.62 -22.66
CA PRO A 42 -16.79 11.44 -22.09
C PRO A 42 -16.86 10.27 -21.12
N GLY A 43 -16.13 9.18 -21.37
CA GLY A 43 -16.08 8.04 -20.45
C GLY A 43 -15.33 8.34 -19.14
N LEU A 44 -14.29 9.18 -19.17
CA LEU A 44 -13.58 9.56 -17.95
C LEU A 44 -14.43 10.54 -17.13
N ALA A 45 -15.11 11.47 -17.80
CA ALA A 45 -16.06 12.38 -17.17
C ALA A 45 -17.22 11.64 -16.49
N ARG A 46 -17.84 10.66 -17.17
CA ARG A 46 -18.88 9.80 -16.58
C ARG A 46 -18.37 9.01 -15.38
N ALA A 47 -17.19 8.41 -15.50
CA ALA A 47 -16.57 7.66 -14.42
C ALA A 47 -16.36 8.52 -13.16
N LEU A 48 -15.75 9.71 -13.33
CA LEU A 48 -15.51 10.64 -12.22
C LEU A 48 -16.80 11.16 -11.61
N HIS A 49 -17.82 11.45 -12.43
CA HIS A 49 -19.12 11.87 -11.95
C HIS A 49 -19.78 10.77 -11.11
N ALA A 50 -19.82 9.53 -11.61
CA ALA A 50 -20.39 8.38 -10.90
C ALA A 50 -19.68 8.16 -9.55
N ILE A 51 -18.35 8.23 -9.52
CA ILE A 51 -17.57 8.16 -8.27
C ILE A 51 -17.98 9.28 -7.31
N GLY A 52 -18.10 10.51 -7.81
CA GLY A 52 -18.44 11.68 -7.00
C GLY A 52 -19.84 11.66 -6.37
N ILE A 53 -20.79 10.94 -6.97
CA ILE A 53 -22.16 10.77 -6.43
C ILE A 53 -22.35 9.47 -5.62
N GLY A 54 -21.27 8.74 -5.33
CA GLY A 54 -21.30 7.52 -4.52
C GLY A 54 -21.49 6.22 -5.31
N LEU A 55 -21.64 6.26 -6.63
CA LEU A 55 -21.67 5.09 -7.52
C LEU A 55 -20.24 4.65 -7.89
N ARG A 56 -19.41 4.41 -6.87
CA ARG A 56 -17.97 4.17 -7.05
C ARG A 56 -17.69 2.92 -7.88
N SER A 57 -18.42 1.83 -7.64
CA SER A 57 -18.23 0.57 -8.37
C SER A 57 -18.49 0.75 -9.87
N GLU A 58 -19.56 1.45 -10.22
CA GLU A 58 -19.96 1.77 -11.58
C GLU A 58 -18.95 2.71 -12.23
N GLY A 59 -18.55 3.76 -11.52
CA GLY A 59 -17.55 4.70 -12.02
C GLY A 59 -16.17 4.08 -12.23
N VAL A 60 -15.75 3.16 -11.35
CA VAL A 60 -14.50 2.38 -11.54
C VAL A 60 -14.60 1.47 -12.77
N ARG A 61 -15.75 0.82 -13.00
CA ARG A 61 -15.97 0.00 -14.20
C ARG A 61 -15.94 0.86 -15.47
N GLU A 62 -16.59 2.02 -15.45
CA GLU A 62 -16.60 2.96 -16.57
C GLU A 62 -15.19 3.51 -16.88
N TRP A 63 -14.41 3.83 -15.84
CA TRP A 63 -13.02 4.25 -15.98
C TRP A 63 -12.17 3.17 -16.66
N ASN A 64 -12.28 1.93 -16.17
CA ASN A 64 -11.53 0.81 -16.72
C ASN A 64 -11.96 0.49 -18.14
N TYR A 65 -13.26 0.51 -18.42
CA TYR A 65 -13.76 0.35 -19.79
C TYR A 65 -13.16 1.42 -20.71
N SER A 66 -13.24 2.69 -20.32
CA SER A 66 -12.72 3.83 -21.09
C SER A 66 -11.22 3.72 -21.37
N THR A 67 -10.43 3.35 -20.37
CA THR A 67 -8.96 3.29 -20.48
C THR A 67 -8.45 1.99 -21.09
N ASN A 68 -9.20 0.89 -20.99
CA ASN A 68 -8.72 -0.45 -21.37
C ASN A 68 -9.40 -1.04 -22.62
N LEU A 69 -10.70 -0.81 -22.81
CA LEU A 69 -11.54 -1.62 -23.70
C LEU A 69 -12.37 -0.83 -24.71
N ALA A 70 -12.57 0.48 -24.50
CA ALA A 70 -13.38 1.32 -25.38
C ALA A 70 -12.80 1.43 -26.80
N THR A 71 -11.49 1.27 -26.93
CA THR A 71 -10.77 1.19 -28.20
C THR A 71 -9.96 -0.11 -28.26
N PRO A 72 -9.79 -0.74 -29.43
CA PRO A 72 -8.88 -1.87 -29.58
C PRO A 72 -7.47 -1.51 -29.09
N GLY A 73 -6.93 -2.28 -28.14
CA GLY A 73 -5.64 -2.01 -27.50
C GLY A 73 -5.68 -1.02 -26.32
N GLY A 74 -6.82 -0.39 -26.04
CA GLY A 74 -6.98 0.61 -24.99
C GLY A 74 -6.34 1.96 -25.33
N MET A 75 -6.25 2.83 -24.34
CA MET A 75 -5.57 4.12 -24.47
C MET A 75 -4.06 3.95 -24.64
N GLY A 76 -3.45 4.80 -25.47
CA GLY A 76 -1.99 4.85 -25.63
C GLY A 76 -1.28 5.41 -24.39
N GLU A 77 0.03 5.20 -24.27
CA GLU A 77 0.80 5.55 -23.07
C GLU A 77 0.66 7.01 -22.62
N ARG A 78 0.71 7.96 -23.57
CA ARG A 78 0.51 9.39 -23.27
C ARG A 78 -0.89 9.71 -22.77
N GLN A 79 -1.91 9.07 -23.36
CA GLN A 79 -3.30 9.19 -22.89
C GLN A 79 -3.49 8.59 -21.50
N LEU A 80 -2.83 7.46 -21.20
CA LEU A 80 -2.82 6.86 -19.87
C LEU A 80 -2.16 7.78 -18.84
N LEU A 81 -1.03 8.42 -19.17
CA LEU A 81 -0.39 9.40 -18.28
C LEU A 81 -1.30 10.61 -18.00
N ALA A 82 -1.98 11.13 -19.01
CA ALA A 82 -2.92 12.24 -18.85
C ALA A 82 -4.17 11.84 -18.04
N ALA A 83 -4.73 10.64 -18.32
CA ALA A 83 -5.86 10.11 -17.57
C ALA A 83 -5.49 9.81 -16.10
N ALA A 84 -4.31 9.25 -15.84
CA ALA A 84 -3.78 9.07 -14.50
C ALA A 84 -3.64 10.43 -13.79
N GLN A 85 -2.99 11.41 -14.44
CA GLN A 85 -2.82 12.76 -13.91
C GLN A 85 -4.17 13.41 -13.55
N LEU A 86 -5.18 13.27 -14.41
CA LEU A 86 -6.54 13.74 -14.15
C LEU A 86 -7.12 13.07 -12.89
N ALA A 87 -7.01 11.75 -12.76
CA ALA A 87 -7.47 11.06 -11.56
C ALA A 87 -6.72 11.53 -10.29
N CYS A 88 -5.41 11.77 -10.37
CA CYS A 88 -4.63 12.27 -9.23
C CYS A 88 -5.09 13.69 -8.84
N GLN A 89 -5.34 14.58 -9.81
CA GLN A 89 -5.86 15.95 -9.56
C GLN A 89 -7.27 15.96 -8.95
N ARG A 90 -8.06 14.92 -9.21
CA ARG A 90 -9.40 14.73 -8.63
C ARG A 90 -9.38 13.89 -7.35
N GLU A 91 -8.19 13.57 -6.83
CA GLU A 91 -7.99 12.75 -5.64
C GLU A 91 -8.65 11.36 -5.73
N VAL A 92 -8.84 10.84 -6.95
CA VAL A 92 -9.30 9.48 -7.20
C VAL A 92 -8.07 8.57 -7.30
N TRP A 93 -7.40 8.41 -6.15
CA TRP A 93 -6.07 7.81 -6.03
C TRP A 93 -5.97 6.39 -6.58
N ASP A 94 -7.01 5.58 -6.41
CA ASP A 94 -7.03 4.22 -6.92
C ASP A 94 -7.04 4.18 -8.45
N ARG A 95 -7.71 5.14 -9.12
CA ARG A 95 -7.68 5.29 -10.58
C ARG A 95 -6.37 5.91 -11.06
N CYS A 96 -5.83 6.88 -10.33
CA CYS A 96 -4.50 7.47 -10.57
C CYS A 96 -3.42 6.37 -10.62
N ILE A 97 -3.33 5.55 -9.56
CA ILE A 97 -2.38 4.45 -9.46
C ILE A 97 -2.64 3.40 -10.55
N ASN A 98 -3.88 2.92 -10.67
CA ASN A 98 -4.21 1.84 -11.61
C ASN A 98 -3.89 2.22 -13.06
N THR A 99 -4.21 3.44 -13.47
CA THR A 99 -3.97 3.92 -14.84
C THR A 99 -2.48 4.14 -15.08
N SER A 100 -1.77 4.71 -14.11
CA SER A 100 -0.32 4.92 -14.23
C SER A 100 0.46 3.61 -14.23
N GLU A 101 0.01 2.56 -13.53
CA GLU A 101 0.64 1.23 -13.57
C GLU A 101 0.58 0.57 -14.95
N ARG A 102 -0.40 0.95 -15.78
CA ARG A 102 -0.60 0.41 -17.14
C ARG A 102 0.35 1.02 -18.19
N THR A 103 1.09 2.07 -17.87
CA THR A 103 2.13 2.60 -18.77
C THR A 103 3.26 1.58 -18.92
N ALA A 104 3.68 1.36 -20.16
CA ALA A 104 4.67 0.34 -20.53
C ALA A 104 6.08 0.79 -20.15
N THR A 105 6.48 1.97 -20.59
CA THR A 105 7.83 2.53 -20.40
C THR A 105 7.84 3.61 -19.34
N ALA A 106 6.86 4.52 -19.36
CA ALA A 106 6.81 5.62 -18.42
C ALA A 106 6.64 5.11 -16.99
N PHE A 107 7.37 5.69 -16.05
CA PHE A 107 7.23 5.45 -14.61
C PHE A 107 7.13 6.79 -13.91
N ASP A 108 5.91 7.29 -13.71
CA ASP A 108 5.70 8.46 -12.88
C ASP A 108 5.52 8.03 -11.42
N ALA A 109 6.54 8.28 -10.59
CA ALA A 109 6.53 7.91 -9.18
C ALA A 109 5.45 8.68 -8.39
N GLU A 110 5.16 9.93 -8.74
CA GLU A 110 4.13 10.74 -8.06
C GLU A 110 2.73 10.17 -8.29
N GLN A 111 2.48 9.59 -9.48
CA GLN A 111 1.21 8.94 -9.81
C GLN A 111 1.09 7.50 -9.27
N ARG A 112 2.18 6.71 -9.31
CA ARG A 112 2.16 5.29 -8.90
C ARG A 112 2.25 5.09 -7.39
N PHE A 113 2.85 6.05 -6.69
CA PHE A 113 3.09 6.05 -5.26
C PHE A 113 2.70 7.41 -4.64
N PRO A 114 1.42 7.83 -4.79
CA PRO A 114 0.97 9.09 -4.24
C PRO A 114 1.02 9.04 -2.70
N MET A 115 1.23 10.20 -2.08
CA MET A 115 1.27 10.33 -0.62
C MET A 115 0.20 11.31 -0.12
N PRO A 116 -1.11 11.02 -0.31
CA PRO A 116 -2.14 11.85 0.28
C PRO A 116 -1.99 11.86 1.81
N HIS A 117 -2.37 12.97 2.43
CA HIS A 117 -2.25 13.18 3.87
C HIS A 117 -0.83 13.03 4.43
N ARG A 118 0.19 13.36 3.61
CA ARG A 118 1.63 13.26 3.95
C ARG A 118 1.96 13.75 5.34
N ASP A 119 1.55 14.96 5.68
CA ASP A 119 1.93 15.55 6.96
C ASP A 119 1.32 14.78 8.14
N ALA A 120 0.08 14.30 8.02
CA ALA A 120 -0.57 13.51 9.06
C ALA A 120 0.09 12.14 9.21
N VAL A 121 0.32 11.42 8.11
CA VAL A 121 0.90 10.08 8.12
C VAL A 121 2.36 10.12 8.61
N VAL A 122 3.18 11.02 8.06
CA VAL A 122 4.60 11.13 8.41
C VAL A 122 4.77 11.54 9.87
N ARG A 123 4.08 12.60 10.31
CA ARG A 123 4.15 13.07 11.70
C ARG A 123 3.74 11.96 12.67
N ARG A 124 2.59 11.32 12.45
CA ARG A 124 2.11 10.26 13.33
C ARG A 124 3.06 9.07 13.39
N SER A 125 3.58 8.65 12.24
CA SER A 125 4.52 7.53 12.16
C SER A 125 5.80 7.83 12.95
N GLN A 126 6.34 9.05 12.79
CA GLN A 126 7.53 9.50 13.52
C GLN A 126 7.30 9.59 15.04
N GLU A 127 6.16 10.13 15.49
CA GLU A 127 5.79 10.22 16.90
C GLU A 127 5.83 8.87 17.63
N ILE A 128 5.47 7.78 16.93
CA ILE A 128 5.43 6.44 17.49
C ILE A 128 6.65 5.58 17.07
N GLY A 129 7.67 6.15 16.42
CA GLY A 129 8.85 5.42 15.99
C GLY A 129 8.59 4.34 14.93
N LEU A 130 7.63 4.58 14.04
CA LEU A 130 7.27 3.70 12.92
C LEU A 130 7.79 4.29 11.60
N ASP A 131 8.34 3.46 10.71
CA ASP A 131 8.82 3.90 9.39
C ASP A 131 7.62 4.40 8.54
N PRO A 132 7.56 5.70 8.16
CA PRO A 132 6.47 6.21 7.34
C PRO A 132 6.35 5.50 5.99
N ALA A 133 7.45 4.99 5.43
CA ALA A 133 7.42 4.25 4.19
C ALA A 133 6.67 2.92 4.34
N TYR A 134 6.77 2.27 5.50
CA TYR A 134 6.06 1.03 5.79
C TYR A 134 4.55 1.27 5.92
N VAL A 135 4.17 2.38 6.57
CA VAL A 135 2.78 2.82 6.66
C VAL A 135 2.18 3.09 5.26
N TYR A 136 2.89 3.84 4.42
CA TYR A 136 2.46 4.08 3.04
C TYR A 136 2.39 2.80 2.19
N GLY A 137 3.38 1.91 2.35
CA GLY A 137 3.40 0.61 1.68
C GLY A 137 2.18 -0.24 2.01
N LEU A 138 1.76 -0.21 3.27
CA LEU A 138 0.56 -0.87 3.78
C LEU A 138 -0.73 -0.20 3.29
N ILE A 139 -0.90 1.11 3.47
CA ILE A 139 -2.11 1.85 3.01
C ILE A 139 -2.35 1.63 1.51
N ARG A 140 -1.29 1.70 0.70
CA ARG A 140 -1.38 1.45 -0.74
C ARG A 140 -1.94 0.07 -1.03
N GLN A 141 -1.55 -0.95 -0.26
CA GLN A 141 -2.02 -2.30 -0.46
C GLN A 141 -3.44 -2.52 0.09
N GLU A 142 -3.79 -1.88 1.21
CA GLU A 142 -5.09 -2.04 1.86
C GLU A 142 -6.23 -1.32 1.12
N SER A 143 -6.06 -0.04 0.81
CA SER A 143 -7.16 0.79 0.29
C SER A 143 -6.86 1.48 -1.03
N ARG A 144 -5.61 1.45 -1.51
CA ARG A 144 -5.15 2.34 -2.59
C ARG A 144 -5.51 3.81 -2.31
N PHE A 145 -5.48 4.21 -1.03
CA PHE A 145 -5.81 5.55 -0.52
C PHE A 145 -7.27 5.98 -0.62
N ILE A 146 -8.20 5.03 -0.78
CA ILE A 146 -9.63 5.31 -0.67
C ILE A 146 -9.98 5.47 0.82
N THR A 147 -10.35 6.68 1.24
CA THR A 147 -10.59 7.04 2.65
C THR A 147 -11.84 6.39 3.25
N ASP A 148 -12.86 6.14 2.43
CA ASP A 148 -14.15 5.57 2.79
C ASP A 148 -14.28 4.08 2.40
N ALA A 149 -13.15 3.40 2.15
CA ALA A 149 -13.14 2.00 1.75
C ALA A 149 -13.73 1.09 2.84
N ARG A 150 -14.64 0.20 2.44
CA ARG A 150 -15.20 -0.84 3.31
C ARG A 150 -15.11 -2.20 2.65
N SER A 151 -14.47 -3.16 3.32
CA SER A 151 -14.40 -4.53 2.83
C SER A 151 -15.70 -5.29 3.09
N HIS A 152 -15.92 -6.38 2.34
CA HIS A 152 -17.07 -7.27 2.52
C HIS A 152 -17.16 -7.85 3.94
N VAL A 153 -16.01 -8.04 4.60
CA VAL A 153 -15.92 -8.59 5.97
C VAL A 153 -15.89 -7.50 7.05
N GLY A 154 -15.99 -6.21 6.66
CA GLY A 154 -16.18 -5.09 7.59
C GLY A 154 -14.93 -4.29 7.95
N ALA A 155 -13.78 -4.54 7.32
CA ALA A 155 -12.60 -3.68 7.44
C ALA A 155 -12.89 -2.28 6.89
N SER A 156 -12.39 -1.23 7.54
CA SER A 156 -12.79 0.16 7.22
C SER A 156 -11.61 1.13 7.08
N GLY A 157 -11.76 2.08 6.16
CA GLY A 157 -10.91 3.25 5.94
C GLY A 157 -9.54 2.96 5.28
N LEU A 158 -8.65 3.94 5.35
CA LEU A 158 -7.34 3.93 4.66
C LEU A 158 -6.48 2.70 4.97
N MET A 159 -6.48 2.27 6.23
CA MET A 159 -5.66 1.14 6.70
C MET A 159 -6.47 -0.15 6.89
N GLN A 160 -7.72 -0.19 6.40
CA GLN A 160 -8.62 -1.35 6.44
C GLN A 160 -8.61 -2.06 7.80
N VAL A 161 -8.86 -1.31 8.88
CA VAL A 161 -8.83 -1.88 10.23
C VAL A 161 -10.17 -2.56 10.53
N MET A 162 -10.12 -3.74 11.13
CA MET A 162 -11.31 -4.45 11.60
C MET A 162 -11.90 -3.78 12.87
N PRO A 163 -13.24 -3.73 13.05
CA PRO A 163 -13.84 -3.07 14.21
C PRO A 163 -13.38 -3.61 15.57
N ALA A 164 -13.13 -4.92 15.67
CA ALA A 164 -12.59 -5.54 16.89
C ALA A 164 -11.16 -5.07 17.19
N THR A 165 -10.29 -5.10 16.17
CA THR A 165 -8.92 -4.58 16.23
C THR A 165 -8.88 -3.10 16.58
N ALA A 166 -9.80 -2.31 16.02
CA ALA A 166 -9.89 -0.88 16.32
C ALA A 166 -10.24 -0.62 17.78
N ARG A 167 -11.26 -1.30 18.33
CA ARG A 167 -11.63 -1.17 19.77
C ARG A 167 -10.51 -1.62 20.71
N TRP A 168 -9.78 -2.67 20.34
CA TRP A 168 -8.65 -3.14 21.13
C TRP A 168 -7.49 -2.12 21.09
N THR A 169 -7.15 -1.65 19.89
CA THR A 169 -6.05 -0.71 19.69
C THR A 169 -6.34 0.64 20.35
N ALA A 170 -7.55 1.17 20.22
CA ALA A 170 -7.99 2.40 20.88
C ALA A 170 -7.73 2.38 22.39
N ARG A 171 -8.05 1.25 23.04
CA ARG A 171 -7.77 1.05 24.49
C ARG A 171 -6.26 1.02 24.76
N LYS A 172 -5.48 0.31 23.96
CA LYS A 172 -4.03 0.18 24.15
C LYS A 172 -3.27 1.50 23.93
N ILE A 173 -3.73 2.35 23.01
CA ILE A 173 -3.11 3.66 22.74
C ILE A 173 -3.71 4.81 23.56
N GLY A 174 -4.63 4.51 24.48
CA GLY A 174 -5.26 5.52 25.35
C GLY A 174 -6.22 6.49 24.63
N MET A 175 -6.81 6.09 23.51
CA MET A 175 -7.79 6.90 22.78
C MET A 175 -9.14 6.91 23.50
N ALA A 176 -9.44 8.02 24.18
CA ALA A 176 -10.70 8.23 24.87
C ALA A 176 -11.88 8.36 23.89
N ASN A 177 -13.07 7.90 24.30
CA ASN A 177 -14.33 8.04 23.57
C ASN A 177 -14.30 7.52 22.12
N PHE A 178 -13.52 6.46 21.86
CA PHE A 178 -13.51 5.79 20.57
C PHE A 178 -14.82 5.00 20.37
N THR A 179 -15.43 5.20 19.21
CA THR A 179 -16.59 4.44 18.71
C THR A 179 -16.29 3.99 17.29
N THR A 180 -16.85 2.85 16.86
CA THR A 180 -16.46 2.21 15.59
C THR A 180 -16.85 3.02 14.35
N ASP A 181 -17.86 3.87 14.43
CA ASP A 181 -18.28 4.81 13.39
C ASP A 181 -17.18 5.83 13.06
N LYS A 182 -16.35 6.21 14.04
CA LYS A 182 -15.20 7.10 13.84
C LYS A 182 -14.09 6.47 13.01
N LEU A 183 -14.15 5.16 12.72
CA LEU A 183 -13.13 4.49 11.91
C LEU A 183 -13.14 4.95 10.45
N ASN A 184 -14.22 5.60 10.00
CA ASN A 184 -14.30 6.27 8.70
C ASN A 184 -13.69 7.68 8.71
N GLU A 185 -13.41 8.24 9.89
CA GLU A 185 -12.70 9.51 10.00
C GLU A 185 -11.21 9.29 9.74
N ARG A 186 -10.65 10.09 8.83
CA ARG A 186 -9.25 9.97 8.39
C ARG A 186 -8.25 9.87 9.55
N ASP A 187 -8.28 10.84 10.46
CA ASP A 187 -7.27 10.95 11.51
C ASP A 187 -7.41 9.82 12.56
N THR A 188 -8.64 9.43 12.87
CA THR A 188 -8.93 8.26 13.71
C THR A 188 -8.43 6.97 13.05
N ASN A 189 -8.70 6.77 11.76
CA ASN A 189 -8.25 5.60 11.02
C ASN A 189 -6.71 5.50 10.97
N ILE A 190 -6.03 6.60 10.67
CA ILE A 190 -4.56 6.66 10.66
C ILE A 190 -4.02 6.39 12.06
N ALA A 191 -4.56 7.01 13.11
CA ALA A 191 -4.08 6.82 14.48
C ALA A 191 -4.24 5.37 14.97
N ILE A 192 -5.38 4.75 14.68
CA ILE A 192 -5.65 3.35 15.01
C ILE A 192 -4.79 2.40 14.17
N GLY A 193 -4.76 2.56 12.85
CA GLY A 193 -4.03 1.66 11.96
C GLY A 193 -2.53 1.70 12.20
N THR A 194 -1.94 2.89 12.37
CA THR A 194 -0.51 3.04 12.69
C THR A 194 -0.18 2.52 14.10
N GLY A 195 -1.07 2.76 15.08
CA GLY A 195 -0.92 2.22 16.42
C GLY A 195 -0.93 0.69 16.43
N TYR A 196 -1.87 0.08 15.71
CA TYR A 196 -1.94 -1.38 15.58
C TYR A 196 -0.71 -1.94 14.86
N LEU A 197 -0.32 -1.33 13.74
CA LEU A 197 0.87 -1.75 12.98
C LEU A 197 2.14 -1.68 13.84
N LYS A 198 2.31 -0.64 14.67
CA LYS A 198 3.45 -0.52 15.58
C LYS A 198 3.45 -1.63 16.63
N LEU A 199 2.30 -1.88 17.28
CA LEU A 199 2.18 -2.94 18.29
C LEU A 199 2.49 -4.32 17.71
N VAL A 200 2.03 -4.59 16.48
CA VAL A 200 2.35 -5.82 15.76
C VAL A 200 3.83 -5.87 15.40
N LEU A 201 4.40 -4.79 14.84
CA LEU A 201 5.81 -4.74 14.46
C LEU A 201 6.74 -5.01 15.66
N ASP A 202 6.41 -4.46 16.82
CA ASP A 202 7.17 -4.67 18.06
C ASP A 202 7.06 -6.11 18.57
N ASP A 203 5.88 -6.72 18.49
CA ASP A 203 5.69 -8.14 18.86
C ASP A 203 6.52 -9.08 17.99
N PHE A 204 6.77 -8.69 16.74
CA PHE A 204 7.62 -9.42 15.80
C PHE A 204 9.06 -8.87 15.70
N ASP A 205 9.52 -8.15 16.72
CA ASP A 205 10.91 -7.73 16.90
C ASP A 205 11.46 -6.90 15.72
N GLY A 206 10.59 -6.10 15.10
CA GLY A 206 10.92 -5.27 13.95
C GLY A 206 10.89 -6.01 12.60
N SER A 207 10.50 -7.30 12.55
CA SER A 207 10.37 -8.05 11.30
C SER A 207 9.15 -7.57 10.49
N MET A 208 9.40 -6.70 9.51
CA MET A 208 8.36 -6.18 8.60
C MET A 208 7.59 -7.28 7.84
N PRO A 209 8.19 -8.38 7.36
CA PRO A 209 7.46 -9.46 6.69
C PRO A 209 6.46 -10.15 7.63
N LEU A 210 6.89 -10.47 8.85
CA LEU A 210 6.04 -11.11 9.86
C LEU A 210 4.92 -10.19 10.33
N ALA A 211 5.23 -8.90 10.52
CA ALA A 211 4.26 -7.89 10.89
C ALA A 211 3.21 -7.67 9.79
N ALA A 212 3.62 -7.66 8.51
CA ALA A 212 2.68 -7.56 7.38
C ALA A 212 1.75 -8.78 7.32
N ALA A 213 2.29 -9.99 7.50
CA ALA A 213 1.47 -11.19 7.54
C ALA A 213 0.52 -11.20 8.75
N ALA A 214 0.97 -10.72 9.90
CA ALA A 214 0.15 -10.62 11.11
C ALA A 214 -0.97 -9.58 10.95
N TYR A 215 -0.69 -8.45 10.30
CA TYR A 215 -1.68 -7.42 10.03
C TYR A 215 -2.83 -7.96 9.16
N ASN A 216 -2.50 -8.72 8.10
CA ASN A 216 -3.48 -9.25 7.16
C ASN A 216 -4.19 -10.53 7.66
N ALA A 217 -3.45 -11.47 8.26
CA ALA A 217 -3.97 -12.80 8.59
C ALA A 217 -4.15 -13.07 10.10
N GLY A 218 -3.78 -12.10 10.94
CA GLY A 218 -3.79 -12.21 12.39
C GLY A 218 -2.42 -12.65 12.96
N PRO A 219 -1.99 -12.10 14.10
CA PRO A 219 -0.71 -12.40 14.75
C PRO A 219 -0.51 -13.88 15.05
N ARG A 220 -1.55 -14.59 15.49
CA ARG A 220 -1.48 -16.04 15.78
C ARG A 220 -0.98 -16.83 14.57
N ARG A 221 -1.49 -16.54 13.37
CA ARG A 221 -1.08 -17.25 12.15
C ARG A 221 0.36 -16.95 11.80
N SER A 222 0.76 -15.66 11.83
CA SER A 222 2.14 -15.27 11.57
C SER A 222 3.14 -15.92 12.55
N ARG A 223 2.78 -16.04 13.84
CA ARG A 223 3.56 -16.81 14.84
C ARG A 223 3.65 -18.29 14.52
N THR A 224 2.57 -18.91 14.04
CA THR A 224 2.63 -20.31 13.59
C THR A 224 3.53 -20.45 12.37
N TRP A 225 3.43 -19.55 11.39
CA TRP A 225 4.15 -19.65 10.12
C TRP A 225 5.65 -19.33 10.21
N ARG A 226 6.11 -18.66 11.27
CA ARG A 226 7.56 -18.45 11.50
C ARG A 226 8.26 -19.65 12.14
N ASN A 227 7.51 -20.64 12.64
CA ASN A 227 8.10 -21.82 13.27
C ASN A 227 8.70 -22.74 12.19
N GLY A 228 10.00 -23.04 12.32
CA GLY A 228 10.77 -23.79 11.34
C GLY A 228 12.27 -23.45 11.43
N PRO A 229 13.09 -23.84 10.44
CA PRO A 229 14.44 -23.34 10.34
C PRO A 229 14.45 -21.83 10.05
N VAL A 230 15.54 -21.16 10.44
CA VAL A 230 15.80 -19.78 9.99
C VAL A 230 16.03 -19.80 8.48
N MET A 231 15.34 -18.94 7.74
CA MET A 231 15.44 -18.83 6.29
C MET A 231 15.35 -17.37 5.82
N ASP A 232 15.74 -17.14 4.57
CA ASP A 232 15.53 -15.86 3.89
C ASP A 232 14.04 -15.47 3.90
N ALA A 233 13.74 -14.20 4.20
CA ALA A 233 12.35 -13.80 4.37
C ALA A 233 11.56 -13.72 3.06
N ALA A 234 12.22 -13.60 1.88
CA ALA A 234 11.53 -13.76 0.59
C ALA A 234 11.11 -15.21 0.38
N ALA A 235 11.99 -16.17 0.70
CA ALA A 235 11.66 -17.59 0.67
C ALA A 235 10.54 -17.92 1.66
N TRP A 236 10.59 -17.38 2.88
CA TRP A 236 9.50 -17.52 3.85
C TRP A 236 8.18 -16.95 3.33
N ALA A 237 8.19 -15.73 2.77
CA ALA A 237 7.00 -15.08 2.25
C ALA A 237 6.30 -15.96 1.20
N GLU A 238 7.06 -16.61 0.33
CA GLU A 238 6.53 -17.56 -0.66
C GLU A 238 5.95 -18.85 -0.09
N ASN A 239 6.29 -19.19 1.14
CA ASN A 239 5.76 -20.37 1.82
C ASN A 239 4.58 -20.03 2.75
N VAL A 240 4.16 -18.76 2.83
CA VAL A 240 2.96 -18.37 3.58
C VAL A 240 1.74 -19.12 3.01
N PRO A 241 1.03 -19.94 3.81
CA PRO A 241 -0.01 -20.85 3.30
C PRO A 241 -1.19 -20.16 2.63
N PHE A 242 -1.51 -18.93 3.05
CA PHE A 242 -2.62 -18.17 2.47
C PHE A 242 -2.12 -17.37 1.27
N ASN A 243 -2.66 -17.66 0.08
CA ASN A 243 -2.29 -16.97 -1.16
C ASN A 243 -2.48 -15.46 -1.05
N GLU A 244 -3.60 -15.01 -0.46
CA GLU A 244 -3.86 -13.60 -0.21
C GLU A 244 -2.75 -12.96 0.64
N THR A 245 -2.40 -13.58 1.77
CA THR A 245 -1.38 -13.05 2.68
C THR A 245 0.03 -13.12 2.09
N ARG A 246 0.33 -14.18 1.34
CA ARG A 246 1.59 -14.32 0.57
C ARG A 246 1.78 -13.15 -0.38
N ASP A 247 0.77 -12.84 -1.19
CA ASP A 247 0.81 -11.73 -2.11
C ASP A 247 0.81 -10.37 -1.40
N TYR A 248 0.07 -10.28 -0.29
CA TYR A 248 0.02 -9.09 0.56
C TYR A 248 1.40 -8.71 1.08
N VAL A 249 2.12 -9.65 1.72
CA VAL A 249 3.48 -9.42 2.25
C VAL A 249 4.41 -8.90 1.16
N LYS A 250 4.47 -9.59 0.01
CA LYS A 250 5.32 -9.20 -1.11
C LYS A 250 5.01 -7.78 -1.60
N LYS A 251 3.72 -7.46 -1.78
CA LYS A 251 3.29 -6.13 -2.26
C LYS A 251 3.58 -5.04 -1.23
N VAL A 252 3.29 -5.25 0.05
CA VAL A 252 3.57 -4.27 1.11
C VAL A 252 5.06 -3.95 1.17
N LEU A 253 5.91 -4.96 1.16
CA LEU A 253 7.36 -4.76 1.28
C LEU A 253 7.96 -4.11 0.02
N ALA A 254 7.52 -4.51 -1.18
CA ALA A 254 7.93 -3.85 -2.42
C ALA A 254 7.48 -2.37 -2.47
N ASN A 255 6.25 -2.09 -2.04
CA ASN A 255 5.74 -0.72 -1.92
C ASN A 255 6.56 0.08 -0.90
N THR A 256 6.86 -0.52 0.26
CA THR A 256 7.63 0.10 1.35
C THR A 256 9.00 0.55 0.86
N THR A 257 9.70 -0.33 0.14
CA THR A 257 11.02 -0.01 -0.42
C THR A 257 10.95 1.17 -1.39
N MET A 258 9.92 1.24 -2.24
CA MET A 258 9.73 2.35 -3.16
C MET A 258 9.37 3.66 -2.44
N TYR A 259 8.44 3.63 -1.48
CA TYR A 259 8.12 4.81 -0.66
C TYR A 259 9.33 5.31 0.13
N ALA A 260 10.18 4.42 0.62
CA ALA A 260 11.40 4.80 1.30
C ALA A 260 12.38 5.51 0.35
N ALA A 261 12.49 5.05 -0.90
CA ALA A 261 13.31 5.71 -1.92
C ALA A 261 12.77 7.12 -2.23
N ILE A 262 11.44 7.28 -2.31
CA ILE A 262 10.77 8.56 -2.53
C ILE A 262 10.98 9.52 -1.33
N LEU A 263 10.73 9.05 -0.11
CA LEU A 263 10.78 9.87 1.09
C LEU A 263 12.20 10.30 1.46
N THR A 264 13.19 9.45 1.22
CA THR A 264 14.58 9.72 1.60
C THR A 264 15.42 10.30 0.46
N GLY A 265 15.00 10.13 -0.80
CA GLY A 265 15.80 10.42 -1.97
C GLY A 265 17.05 9.54 -2.10
N ARG A 266 17.13 8.43 -1.35
CA ARG A 266 18.32 7.55 -1.28
C ARG A 266 18.03 6.15 -1.79
N PRO A 267 19.02 5.46 -2.39
CA PRO A 267 18.88 4.06 -2.79
C PRO A 267 18.51 3.15 -1.60
N GLN A 268 17.52 2.28 -1.79
CA GLN A 268 16.99 1.36 -0.79
C GLN A 268 17.33 -0.10 -1.11
N SER A 269 17.23 -0.98 -0.12
CA SER A 269 17.33 -2.43 -0.28
C SER A 269 16.09 -3.10 0.30
N LEU A 270 15.34 -3.80 -0.55
CA LEU A 270 14.29 -4.72 -0.18
C LEU A 270 14.87 -5.91 0.59
N LYS A 271 16.00 -6.48 0.16
CA LYS A 271 16.65 -7.60 0.88
C LYS A 271 16.97 -7.26 2.33
N ALA A 272 17.52 -6.06 2.58
CA ALA A 272 17.82 -5.59 3.93
C ALA A 272 16.56 -5.41 4.80
N ARG A 273 15.43 -5.00 4.21
CA ARG A 273 14.14 -4.87 4.91
C ARG A 273 13.49 -6.22 5.20
N LEU A 274 13.70 -7.18 4.31
CA LEU A 274 13.22 -8.55 4.44
C LEU A 274 13.97 -9.29 5.55
N GLY A 275 15.30 -9.26 5.52
CA GLY A 275 16.12 -9.99 6.47
C GLY A 275 15.84 -11.49 6.46
N SER A 276 15.85 -12.11 7.63
CA SER A 276 15.53 -13.53 7.82
C SER A 276 14.31 -13.72 8.71
N VAL A 277 13.65 -14.86 8.52
CA VAL A 277 12.53 -15.30 9.36
C VAL A 277 12.88 -16.66 9.97
N GLY A 278 12.55 -16.83 11.25
CA GLY A 278 12.67 -18.09 11.96
C GLY A 278 11.94 -18.02 13.30
N PRO A 279 12.11 -19.05 14.17
CA PRO A 279 11.47 -19.11 15.48
C PRO A 279 11.78 -17.86 16.31
N ARG A 280 10.88 -17.53 17.25
CA ARG A 280 11.11 -16.42 18.18
C ARG A 280 12.36 -16.73 19.02
N ASP A 281 13.23 -15.74 19.20
CA ASP A 281 14.38 -15.86 20.09
C ASP A 281 13.87 -16.01 21.54
N ALA A 282 14.27 -17.09 22.21
CA ALA A 282 13.86 -17.40 23.57
C ALA A 282 14.32 -16.37 24.62
N ARG A 283 15.25 -15.48 24.26
CA ARG A 283 15.72 -14.38 25.13
C ARG A 283 14.80 -13.17 25.12
N LEU A 284 13.87 -13.09 24.16
CA LEU A 284 12.92 -11.99 24.07
C LEU A 284 11.74 -12.19 25.02
N PRO A 285 11.06 -11.10 25.45
CA PRO A 285 9.83 -11.21 26.21
C PRO A 285 8.79 -12.10 25.50
N GLU A 286 7.92 -12.73 26.29
CA GLU A 286 6.81 -13.51 25.75
C GLU A 286 5.98 -12.69 24.77
N ALA A 287 5.51 -13.34 23.71
CA ALA A 287 4.69 -12.70 22.70
C ALA A 287 3.38 -12.20 23.33
N ASN A 288 2.91 -11.04 22.89
CA ASN A 288 1.64 -10.47 23.32
C ASN A 288 0.49 -11.29 22.72
N THR A 289 -0.05 -12.21 23.52
CA THR A 289 -1.16 -13.09 23.12
C THR A 289 -2.50 -12.37 22.99
N GLU A 290 -2.60 -11.11 23.44
CA GLU A 290 -3.81 -10.31 23.35
C GLU A 290 -3.98 -9.58 22.02
N LEU A 291 -2.96 -9.58 21.14
CA LEU A 291 -3.07 -8.94 19.83
C LEU A 291 -4.18 -9.63 18.99
N PRO A 292 -5.22 -8.88 18.59
CA PRO A 292 -6.39 -9.43 17.89
C PRO A 292 -6.13 -9.85 16.44
#